data_AF-W9V0U1-F1
#
_entry.id   AF-W9V0U1-F1
#
_cell.length_a   1.000
_cell.length_b   1.000
_cell.length_c   1.000
_cell.angle_alpha   90.00
_cell.angle_beta   90.00
_cell.angle_gamma   90.00
#
_symmetry.space_group_name_H-M   'P 1'
#
loop_
_entity.id
_entity.type
_entity.pdbx_description
1 polymer ?
#
loop_
_entity_poly.entity_id
_entity_poly.type
_entity_poly.pdbx_seq_one_letter_code
_entity_poly.pdbx_strand_id
1 'polypeptide(L)'
;MERFLVADDKFDIQQNFRRALKCQEQLSTAKEAVKEAKASRVWIVALVILVFAISSKFFLGAAAALAAHYLYRVIRAWYAVSRSEEALEESERWFSSKGLKLEGRVLYFNEDSLLERPLDPFNDEQYR
;
A
#
# COMPACT_ATOMS: atom_id res chain seq x y z
N MET A 1 11.21 -33.39 -3.67
CA MET A 1 12.58 -32.83 -3.74
C MET A 1 12.61 -31.61 -2.84
N GLU A 2 13.53 -31.56 -1.89
CA GLU A 2 13.77 -30.32 -1.12
C GLU A 2 14.34 -29.29 -2.09
N ARG A 3 13.63 -28.16 -2.23
CA ARG A 3 14.11 -27.02 -3.02
C ARG A 3 14.81 -26.05 -2.08
N PHE A 4 15.98 -25.62 -2.50
CA PHE A 4 16.79 -24.63 -1.81
C PHE A 4 16.81 -23.36 -2.64
N LEU A 5 16.95 -22.23 -1.95
CA LEU A 5 17.24 -20.94 -2.55
C LEU A 5 18.67 -20.98 -3.10
N VAL A 6 18.88 -20.30 -4.23
CA VAL A 6 20.20 -20.18 -4.85
C VAL A 6 21.11 -19.35 -3.94
N ALA A 7 22.24 -19.91 -3.50
CA ALA A 7 23.17 -19.24 -2.59
C ALA A 7 23.65 -17.86 -3.11
N ASP A 8 23.89 -17.73 -4.42
CA ASP A 8 24.33 -16.47 -5.05
C ASP A 8 23.29 -15.35 -4.95
N ASP A 9 21.99 -15.68 -4.91
CA ASP A 9 20.90 -14.72 -4.84
C ASP A 9 20.57 -14.30 -3.39
N LYS A 10 21.25 -14.87 -2.38
CA LYS A 10 20.94 -14.67 -0.96
C LYS A 10 20.88 -13.20 -0.57
N PHE A 11 21.89 -12.42 -0.95
CA PHE A 11 21.96 -11.01 -0.61
C PHE A 11 20.80 -10.21 -1.24
N ASP A 12 20.52 -10.46 -2.52
CA ASP A 12 19.46 -9.76 -3.25
C ASP A 12 18.08 -10.12 -2.69
N ILE A 13 17.84 -11.40 -2.38
CA ILE A 13 16.59 -11.86 -1.75
C ILE A 13 16.40 -11.18 -0.40
N GLN A 14 17.43 -11.15 0.46
CA GLN A 14 17.34 -10.50 1.77
C GLN A 14 17.11 -8.99 1.66
N GLN A 15 17.80 -8.31 0.74
CA GLN A 15 17.64 -6.87 0.53
C GLN A 15 16.26 -6.53 0.00
N ASN A 16 15.79 -7.24 -1.03
CA ASN A 16 14.46 -7.01 -1.61
C ASN A 16 13.35 -7.42 -0.65
N PHE A 17 13.54 -8.44 0.18
CA PHE A 17 12.58 -8.81 1.22
C PHE A 17 12.39 -7.68 2.25
N ARG A 18 13.49 -7.08 2.72
CA ARG A 18 13.40 -5.89 3.60
C ARG A 18 12.71 -4.71 2.92
N ARG A 19 12.98 -4.48 1.62
CA ARG A 19 12.31 -3.43 0.84
C ARG A 19 10.80 -3.71 0.73
N ALA A 20 10.41 -4.94 0.45
CA ALA A 20 9.02 -5.34 0.34
C ALA A 20 8.25 -5.15 1.65
N LEU A 21 8.84 -5.57 2.78
CA LEU A 21 8.26 -5.36 4.12
C LEU A 21 8.04 -3.86 4.42
N LYS A 22 9.02 -3.02 4.06
CA LYS A 22 8.89 -1.56 4.19
C LYS A 22 7.77 -1.00 3.30
N CYS A 23 7.63 -1.50 2.08
CA CYS A 23 6.55 -1.09 1.18
C CYS A 23 5.17 -1.51 1.73
N GLN A 24 5.06 -2.70 2.33
CA GLN A 24 3.83 -3.14 3.01
C GLN A 24 3.47 -2.26 4.19
N GLU A 25 4.45 -1.89 5.00
CA GLU A 25 4.24 -0.97 6.12
C GLU A 25 3.76 0.39 5.60
N GLN A 26 4.42 0.96 4.59
CA GLN A 26 4.00 2.22 3.96
C GLN A 26 2.59 2.13 3.37
N LEU A 27 2.24 1.01 2.73
CA LEU A 27 0.90 0.77 2.21
C LEU A 27 -0.15 0.75 3.34
N SER A 28 0.16 0.09 4.46
CA SER A 28 -0.74 0.04 5.62
C SER A 28 -0.98 1.44 6.19
N THR A 29 0.08 2.23 6.37
CA THR A 29 -0.02 3.62 6.83
C THR A 29 -0.78 4.50 5.83
N ALA A 30 -0.56 4.32 4.53
CA ALA A 30 -1.29 5.07 3.50
C ALA A 30 -2.80 4.73 3.50
N LYS A 31 -3.15 3.45 3.70
CA LYS A 31 -4.55 3.01 3.84
C LYS A 31 -5.21 3.61 5.08
N GLU A 32 -4.49 3.69 6.20
CA GLU A 32 -4.96 4.37 7.41
C GLU A 32 -5.17 5.87 7.16
N ALA A 33 -4.26 6.54 6.46
CA ALA A 33 -4.39 7.95 6.10
C ALA A 33 -5.60 8.22 5.19
N VAL A 34 -5.93 7.31 4.26
CA VAL A 34 -7.17 7.40 3.46
C VAL A 34 -8.40 7.26 4.35
N LYS A 35 -8.39 6.33 5.31
CA LYS A 35 -9.49 6.15 6.26
C LYS A 35 -9.70 7.41 7.10
N GLU A 36 -8.62 8.00 7.61
CA GLU A 36 -8.66 9.25 8.36
C GLU A 36 -9.14 10.44 7.49
N ALA A 37 -8.64 10.55 6.25
CA ALA A 37 -9.05 11.59 5.32
C ALA A 37 -10.55 11.50 5.00
N LYS A 38 -11.09 10.28 4.82
CA LYS A 38 -12.53 10.03 4.64
C LYS A 38 -13.35 10.26 5.91
N ALA A 39 -12.77 10.05 7.09
CA ALA A 39 -13.43 10.32 8.37
C ALA A 39 -13.51 11.83 8.69
N SER A 40 -12.80 12.67 7.94
CA SER A 40 -12.84 14.12 8.08
C SER A 40 -14.27 14.66 7.99
N ARG A 41 -14.70 15.42 9.00
CA ARG A 41 -16.02 16.06 9.07
C ARG A 41 -16.11 17.38 8.30
N VAL A 42 -15.07 17.76 7.56
CA VAL A 42 -15.02 19.02 6.80
C VAL A 42 -16.17 19.13 5.78
N TRP A 43 -16.64 17.99 5.24
CA TRP A 43 -17.80 17.97 4.34
C TRP A 43 -19.10 18.44 5.01
N ILE A 44 -19.24 18.27 6.35
CA ILE A 44 -20.41 18.75 7.10
C ILE A 44 -20.42 20.28 7.13
N VAL A 45 -19.27 20.91 7.35
CA VAL A 45 -19.15 22.38 7.33
C VAL A 45 -19.46 22.93 5.92
N ALA A 46 -18.98 22.25 4.87
CA ALA A 46 -19.33 22.59 3.50
C ALA A 46 -20.84 22.49 3.24
N LEU A 47 -21.50 21.44 3.76
CA LEU A 47 -22.94 21.25 3.64
C LEU A 47 -23.73 22.34 4.37
N VAL A 48 -23.33 22.72 5.58
CA VAL A 48 -23.96 23.81 6.34
C VAL A 48 -23.86 25.12 5.58
N ILE A 49 -22.69 25.44 5.02
CA ILE A 49 -22.49 26.66 4.23
C ILE A 49 -23.31 26.62 2.93
N LEU A 50 -23.49 25.46 2.31
CA LEU A 50 -24.33 25.28 1.13
C LEU A 50 -25.79 25.68 1.41
N VAL A 51 -26.33 25.41 2.62
CA VAL A 51 -27.70 25.85 2.99
C VAL A 51 -27.82 27.37 2.95
N PHE A 52 -26.78 28.10 3.37
CA PHE A 52 -26.74 29.57 3.29
C PHE A 52 -26.45 30.09 1.86
N ALA A 53 -26.07 29.23 0.92
CA ALA A 53 -25.82 29.61 -0.47
C ALA A 53 -27.09 30.08 -1.22
N ILE A 54 -28.29 29.74 -0.73
CA ILE A 54 -29.56 30.27 -1.25
C ILE A 54 -29.62 31.81 -1.14
N SER A 55 -28.89 32.40 -0.19
CA SER A 55 -28.90 33.85 0.08
C SER A 55 -27.73 34.60 -0.57
N SER A 56 -26.61 33.95 -0.89
CA SER A 56 -25.44 34.64 -1.45
C SER A 56 -24.50 33.75 -2.25
N LYS A 57 -23.99 34.31 -3.37
CA LYS A 57 -22.96 33.71 -4.24
C LYS A 57 -21.62 33.50 -3.50
N PHE A 58 -21.34 34.27 -2.45
CA PHE A 58 -20.14 34.10 -1.63
C PHE A 58 -20.13 32.75 -0.91
N PHE A 59 -21.26 32.37 -0.28
CA PHE A 59 -21.37 31.08 0.41
C PHE A 59 -21.30 29.90 -0.55
N LEU A 60 -21.81 30.06 -1.78
CA LEU A 60 -21.63 29.04 -2.82
C LEU A 60 -20.14 28.81 -3.14
N GLY A 61 -19.36 29.88 -3.29
CA GLY A 61 -17.91 29.79 -3.52
C GLY A 61 -17.15 29.18 -2.34
N ALA A 62 -17.52 29.55 -1.10
CA ALA A 62 -16.93 28.99 0.11
C ALA A 62 -17.24 27.49 0.28
N ALA A 63 -18.48 27.07 0.02
CA ALA A 63 -18.86 25.65 0.03
C ALA A 63 -18.09 24.86 -1.04
N ALA A 64 -17.96 25.40 -2.24
CA ALA A 64 -17.20 24.78 -3.32
C ALA A 64 -15.70 24.63 -2.96
N ALA A 65 -15.09 25.65 -2.36
CA ALA A 65 -13.70 25.59 -1.92
C ALA A 65 -13.47 24.52 -0.83
N LEU A 66 -14.36 24.41 0.15
CA LEU A 66 -14.29 23.39 1.19
C LEU A 66 -14.51 21.98 0.64
N ALA A 67 -15.45 21.81 -0.29
CA ALA A 67 -15.67 20.55 -0.98
C ALA A 67 -14.45 20.14 -1.82
N ALA A 68 -13.85 21.08 -2.56
CA ALA A 68 -12.63 20.85 -3.32
C ALA A 68 -11.45 20.50 -2.41
N HIS A 69 -11.30 21.16 -1.27
CA HIS A 69 -10.27 20.86 -0.28
C HIS A 69 -10.43 19.45 0.30
N TYR A 70 -11.65 19.05 0.67
CA TYR A 70 -11.95 17.71 1.13
C TYR A 70 -11.59 16.66 0.06
N LEU A 71 -12.05 16.88 -1.19
CA LEU A 71 -11.78 15.96 -2.29
C LEU A 71 -10.27 15.86 -2.57
N TYR A 72 -9.55 16.99 -2.57
CA TYR A 72 -8.10 17.03 -2.74
C TYR A 72 -7.38 16.18 -1.69
N ARG A 73 -7.78 16.27 -0.41
CA ARG A 73 -7.18 15.45 0.66
C ARG A 73 -7.41 13.96 0.43
N VAL A 74 -8.62 13.57 0.04
CA VAL A 74 -8.96 12.17 -0.24
C VAL A 74 -8.18 11.65 -1.45
N ILE A 75 -8.16 12.40 -2.56
CA ILE A 75 -7.43 12.02 -3.78
C ILE A 75 -5.93 11.91 -3.49
N ARG A 76 -5.34 12.87 -2.77
CA ARG A 76 -3.92 12.83 -2.42
C ARG A 76 -3.57 11.60 -1.58
N ALA A 77 -4.39 11.27 -0.59
CA ALA A 77 -4.19 10.08 0.24
C ALA A 77 -4.36 8.79 -0.60
N TRP A 78 -5.32 8.76 -1.52
CA TRP A 78 -5.53 7.64 -2.42
C TRP A 78 -4.36 7.45 -3.40
N TYR A 79 -3.79 8.54 -3.91
CA TYR A 79 -2.59 8.50 -4.75
C TYR A 79 -1.38 7.94 -4.00
N ALA A 80 -1.24 8.25 -2.71
CA ALA A 80 -0.19 7.66 -1.87
C ALA A 80 -0.36 6.14 -1.72
N VAL A 81 -1.60 5.65 -1.59
CA VAL A 81 -1.89 4.20 -1.60
C VAL A 81 -1.50 3.59 -2.94
N SER A 82 -1.96 4.16 -4.06
CA SER A 82 -1.67 3.63 -5.41
C SER A 82 -0.16 3.50 -5.65
N ARG A 83 0.61 4.53 -5.29
CA ARG A 83 2.07 4.51 -5.42
C ARG A 83 2.72 3.41 -4.58
N SER A 84 2.22 3.18 -3.37
CA SER A 84 2.72 2.10 -2.51
C SER A 84 2.32 0.71 -3.01
N GLU A 85 1.15 0.57 -3.65
CA GLU A 85 0.73 -0.67 -4.31
C GLU A 85 1.60 -0.99 -5.52
N GLU A 86 1.90 0.01 -6.37
CA GLU A 86 2.82 -0.15 -7.51
C GLU A 86 4.23 -0.60 -7.07
N ALA A 87 4.78 0.01 -6.01
CA ALA A 87 6.08 -0.36 -5.47
C ALA A 87 6.11 -1.80 -4.90
N LEU A 88 5.00 -2.23 -4.31
CA LEU A 88 4.85 -3.58 -3.79
C LEU A 88 4.70 -4.59 -4.93
N GLU A 89 3.91 -4.27 -5.95
CA GLU A 89 3.75 -5.10 -7.15
C GLU A 89 5.07 -5.26 -7.90
N GLU A 90 5.88 -4.21 -8.01
CA GLU A 90 7.23 -4.30 -8.58
C GLU A 90 8.10 -5.30 -7.80
N SER A 91 8.03 -5.27 -6.47
CA SER A 91 8.74 -6.22 -5.62
C SER A 91 8.22 -7.65 -5.79
N GLU A 92 6.90 -7.84 -5.88
CA GLU A 92 6.28 -9.16 -6.10
C GLU A 92 6.66 -9.73 -7.47
N ARG A 93 6.70 -8.90 -8.52
CA ARG A 93 7.18 -9.30 -9.84
C ARG A 93 8.65 -9.74 -9.80
N TRP A 94 9.48 -9.03 -9.04
CA TRP A 94 10.88 -9.44 -8.85
C TRP A 94 10.99 -10.81 -8.17
N PHE A 95 10.24 -11.05 -7.08
CA PHE A 95 10.20 -12.37 -6.44
C PHE A 95 9.68 -13.46 -7.39
N SER A 96 8.62 -13.18 -8.13
CA SER A 96 8.06 -14.12 -9.08
C SER A 96 9.06 -14.50 -10.19
N SER A 97 9.93 -13.58 -10.61
CA SER A 97 11.00 -13.87 -11.57
C SER A 97 12.04 -14.87 -11.02
N LYS A 98 12.15 -14.96 -9.70
CA LYS A 98 13.00 -15.91 -8.96
C LYS A 98 12.24 -17.17 -8.52
N GLY A 99 10.99 -17.35 -8.95
CA GLY A 99 10.15 -18.49 -8.57
C GLY A 99 9.61 -18.41 -7.15
N LEU A 100 9.61 -17.21 -6.56
CA LEU A 100 9.18 -16.93 -5.20
C LEU A 100 7.90 -16.10 -5.19
N LYS A 101 7.08 -16.34 -4.18
CA LYS A 101 5.84 -15.61 -3.93
C LYS A 101 5.93 -14.93 -2.57
N LEU A 102 5.59 -13.66 -2.51
CA LEU A 102 5.46 -12.95 -1.23
C LEU A 102 3.97 -12.89 -0.89
N GLU A 103 3.56 -13.46 0.23
CA GLU A 103 2.19 -13.41 0.73
C GLU A 103 2.17 -12.78 2.11
N GLY A 104 1.65 -11.55 2.19
CA GLY A 104 1.84 -10.71 3.36
C GLY A 104 3.33 -10.61 3.69
N ARG A 105 3.72 -10.93 4.93
CA ARG A 105 5.10 -10.79 5.40
C ARG A 105 5.96 -12.06 5.23
N VAL A 106 5.46 -13.07 4.54
CA VAL A 106 6.10 -14.38 4.45
C VAL A 106 6.38 -14.74 2.99
N LEU A 107 7.55 -15.34 2.76
CA LEU A 107 7.98 -15.77 1.45
C LEU A 107 7.65 -17.26 1.25
N TYR A 108 7.24 -17.63 0.05
CA TYR A 108 6.93 -18.99 -0.36
C TYR A 108 7.53 -19.27 -1.73
N PHE A 109 7.56 -20.54 -2.14
CA PHE A 109 7.78 -20.86 -3.56
C PHE A 109 6.48 -20.65 -4.34
N ASN A 110 6.57 -20.23 -5.61
CA ASN A 110 5.40 -20.03 -6.47
C ASN A 110 4.53 -21.29 -6.64
N GLU A 111 5.13 -22.48 -6.52
CA GLU A 111 4.42 -23.77 -6.63
C GLU A 111 3.67 -24.15 -5.34
N ASP A 112 3.96 -23.50 -4.22
CA ASP A 112 3.28 -23.73 -2.94
C ASP A 112 1.98 -22.92 -2.88
N SER A 113 0.96 -23.41 -3.60
CA SER A 113 -0.37 -22.80 -3.66
C SER A 113 -1.13 -22.89 -2.33
N LEU A 114 -0.77 -23.84 -1.46
CA LEU A 114 -1.39 -24.06 -0.15
C LEU A 114 -0.70 -23.26 0.97
N LEU A 115 0.43 -22.58 0.67
CA LEU A 115 1.20 -21.78 1.63
C LEU A 115 1.65 -22.59 2.86
N GLU A 116 1.98 -23.86 2.65
CA GLU A 116 2.32 -24.80 3.72
C GLU A 116 3.78 -24.71 4.17
N ARG A 117 4.67 -24.21 3.29
CA ARG A 117 6.12 -24.20 3.48
C ARG A 117 6.65 -22.77 3.46
N PRO A 118 6.53 -22.05 4.59
CA PRO A 118 7.09 -20.71 4.69
C PRO A 118 8.61 -20.76 4.58
N LEU A 119 9.16 -19.86 3.77
CA LEU A 119 10.59 -19.65 3.62
C LEU A 119 11.05 -18.52 4.53
N ASP A 120 12.23 -18.71 5.11
CA ASP A 120 12.93 -17.68 5.87
C ASP A 120 14.16 -17.23 5.06
N PRO A 121 14.11 -16.03 4.45
CA PRO A 121 15.24 -15.48 3.70
C PRO A 121 16.54 -15.33 4.49
N PHE A 122 16.48 -15.38 5.83
CA PHE A 122 17.62 -15.25 6.71
C PHE A 122 18.12 -16.60 7.25
N ASN A 123 17.45 -17.70 6.92
CA ASN A 123 17.90 -19.03 7.29
C ASN A 123 18.86 -19.59 6.24
N ASP A 124 20.14 -19.68 6.61
CA ASP A 124 21.22 -20.18 5.77
C ASP A 124 21.04 -21.64 5.33
N GLU A 125 20.33 -22.46 6.12
CA GLU A 125 20.05 -23.87 5.80
C GLU A 125 19.15 -24.02 4.56
N GLN A 126 18.41 -22.97 4.20
CA GLN A 126 17.54 -22.94 3.04
C GLN A 126 18.29 -22.59 1.75
N TYR A 127 19.58 -22.23 1.82
CA TYR A 127 20.41 -21.90 0.67
C TYR A 127 21.37 -23.05 0.34
N ARG A 128 21.44 -23.44 -0.94
CA ARG A 128 22.42 -24.41 -1.47
C ARG A 128 22.96 -23.99 -2.82
#